data_AF-A0A2T7FY31-F1
#
_entry.id   AF-A0A2T7FY31-F1
#
_cell.length_a   1.000
_cell.length_b   1.000
_cell.length_c   1.000
_cell.angle_alpha   90.00
_cell.angle_beta   90.00
_cell.angle_gamma   90.00
#
_symmetry.space_group_name_H-M   'P 1'
#
loop_
_entity.id
_entity.type
_entity.pdbx_description
1 polymer ?
#
loop_
_entity_poly.entity_id
_entity_poly.type
_entity_poly.pdbx_seq_one_letter_code
_entity_poly.pdbx_strand_id
1 'polypeptide(L)'
;MAERLLTGTRIRNRRLDRKLRQVDVAARVGISGSYLNLIEHNRRRIGSTLLARLAEVLEVDVAALEDDAAAAITTPLREAAAAFPQSGIDGAQAEDVVARFPDWAALIAAQHARIAQLTERVEALGNRLTHDTQIAASLHEVISTATAIRSTASILVESPDLDGDWLRRFHGNIDGDSARLAESSQALLGLLDMDSGAPQAETTAMEQAEALLAARGFHLPGVERSEAEDWPEASDGVVAQILAQWTEGYRRDATRLPLATFVPAARALAFDPARLAARFDVPLATVLRRLAQLPAADGTPPMGLACCDAAGVVTFQKPVLDFRLPRSGAACPLWPLYQALTQPGRAIRAVARLPGAARTPFECFAIAGPVGAVGFDAAPRVEAVMLVRPARSGAQPQTVGPGCRVCLVEDCASRRQPSVL
;
A
#
# COMPACT_ATOMS: atom_id res chain seq x y z
N MET A 1 -5.24 24.84 -21.42
CA MET A 1 -4.28 25.92 -21.76
C MET A 1 -3.15 26.07 -20.71
N ALA A 2 -2.76 24.98 -20.04
CA ALA A 2 -1.68 24.90 -19.05
C ALA A 2 -0.53 23.96 -19.48
N GLU A 3 -0.65 23.27 -20.63
CA GLU A 3 0.25 22.19 -21.08
C GLU A 3 1.70 22.60 -21.38
N ARG A 4 2.00 23.91 -21.53
CA ARG A 4 3.30 24.37 -22.08
C ARG A 4 4.29 24.94 -21.05
N LEU A 5 4.03 24.78 -19.75
CA LEU A 5 4.80 25.44 -18.67
C LEU A 5 6.08 24.69 -18.23
N LEU A 6 6.26 23.42 -18.64
CA LEU A 6 7.42 22.59 -18.26
C LEU A 6 8.29 22.14 -19.45
N THR A 7 7.96 22.59 -20.67
CA THR A 7 8.65 22.21 -21.90
C THR A 7 10.14 22.58 -21.87
N GLY A 8 10.49 23.71 -21.26
CA GLY A 8 11.87 24.19 -21.15
C GLY A 8 12.77 23.31 -20.29
N THR A 9 12.29 22.90 -19.11
CA THR A 9 13.05 22.03 -18.20
C THR A 9 13.31 20.66 -18.85
N ARG A 10 12.39 20.14 -19.66
CA ARG A 10 12.58 18.86 -20.38
C ARG A 10 13.59 18.97 -21.51
N ILE A 11 13.54 20.06 -22.27
CA ILE A 11 14.57 20.38 -23.28
C ILE A 11 15.95 20.39 -22.62
N ARG A 12 16.07 21.00 -21.43
CA ARG A 12 17.32 21.00 -20.65
C ARG A 12 17.74 19.61 -20.20
N ASN A 13 16.84 18.82 -19.60
CA ASN A 13 17.16 17.48 -19.09
C ASN A 13 17.56 16.55 -20.23
N ARG A 14 16.80 16.52 -21.34
CA ARG A 14 17.14 15.71 -22.52
C ARG A 14 18.47 16.13 -23.13
N ARG A 15 18.78 17.43 -23.15
CA ARG A 15 20.08 17.94 -23.60
C ARG A 15 21.22 17.43 -22.71
N LEU A 16 21.04 17.43 -21.38
CA LEU A 16 22.02 16.93 -20.42
C LEU A 16 22.23 15.41 -20.52
N ASP A 17 21.15 14.64 -20.69
CA ASP A 17 21.22 13.18 -20.89
C ASP A 17 22.01 12.82 -22.15
N ARG A 18 21.86 13.62 -23.21
CA ARG A 18 22.63 13.48 -24.45
C ARG A 18 24.02 14.12 -24.40
N LYS A 19 24.42 14.67 -23.24
CA LYS A 19 25.70 15.36 -23.01
C LYS A 19 25.99 16.47 -24.02
N LEU A 20 24.95 17.14 -24.50
CA LEU A 20 25.05 18.21 -25.48
C LEU A 20 25.24 19.57 -24.79
N ARG A 21 26.14 20.40 -25.33
CA ARG A 21 26.34 21.76 -24.81
C ARG A 21 25.22 22.67 -25.32
N GLN A 22 24.74 23.57 -24.46
CA GLN A 22 23.65 24.50 -24.78
C GLN A 22 23.95 25.36 -26.02
N VAL A 23 25.20 25.78 -26.20
CA VAL A 23 25.65 26.57 -27.36
C VAL A 23 25.53 25.78 -28.67
N ASP A 24 25.86 24.49 -28.66
CA ASP A 24 25.81 23.64 -29.85
C ASP A 24 24.36 23.37 -30.29
N VAL A 25 23.46 23.16 -29.31
CA VAL A 25 22.02 22.98 -29.57
C VAL A 25 21.39 24.27 -30.08
N ALA A 26 21.72 25.41 -29.49
CA ALA A 26 21.22 26.72 -29.92
C ALA A 26 21.63 27.01 -31.37
N ALA A 27 22.89 26.76 -31.73
CA ALA A 27 23.41 26.94 -33.08
C ALA A 27 22.70 26.02 -34.10
N ARG A 28 22.50 24.74 -33.77
CA ARG A 28 21.80 23.77 -34.64
C ARG A 28 20.33 24.12 -34.90
N VAL A 29 19.67 24.74 -33.92
CA VAL A 29 18.26 25.13 -34.02
C VAL A 29 18.08 26.53 -34.62
N GLY A 30 19.17 27.30 -34.76
CA GLY A 30 19.16 28.64 -35.35
C GLY A 30 18.69 29.73 -34.38
N ILE A 31 18.94 29.57 -33.08
CA ILE A 31 18.63 30.57 -32.03
C ILE A 31 19.89 30.93 -31.24
N SER A 32 19.87 32.05 -30.52
CA SER A 32 21.01 32.41 -29.66
C SER A 32 21.05 31.54 -28.40
N GLY A 33 22.26 31.28 -27.87
CA GLY A 33 22.43 30.52 -26.62
C GLY A 33 21.70 31.15 -25.43
N SER A 34 21.65 32.49 -25.37
CA SER A 34 20.86 33.22 -24.37
C SER A 34 19.35 32.98 -24.52
N TYR A 35 18.86 32.89 -25.75
CA TYR A 35 17.45 32.59 -26.04
C TYR A 35 17.08 31.16 -25.63
N LEU A 36 17.93 30.18 -25.95
CA LEU A 36 17.75 28.80 -25.49
C LEU A 36 17.80 28.72 -23.97
N ASN A 37 18.67 29.49 -23.32
CA ASN A 37 18.75 29.54 -21.85
C ASN A 37 17.44 30.05 -21.21
N LEU A 38 16.81 31.08 -21.79
CA LEU A 38 15.53 31.59 -21.32
C LEU A 38 14.39 30.58 -21.53
N ILE A 39 14.43 29.81 -22.62
CA ILE A 39 13.49 28.71 -22.87
C ILE A 39 13.69 27.59 -21.86
N GLU A 40 14.94 27.14 -21.65
CA GLU A 40 15.29 26.04 -20.74
C GLU A 40 14.92 26.31 -19.28
N HIS A 41 14.82 27.58 -18.88
CA HIS A 41 14.37 28.02 -17.55
C HIS A 41 12.89 28.46 -17.53
N ASN A 42 12.12 28.12 -18.57
CA ASN A 42 10.70 28.46 -18.74
C ASN A 42 10.37 29.96 -18.63
N ARG A 43 11.37 30.84 -18.81
CA ARG A 43 11.18 32.31 -18.76
C ARG A 43 10.62 32.87 -20.07
N ARG A 44 10.67 32.09 -21.15
CA ARG A 44 10.16 32.48 -22.46
C ARG A 44 9.37 31.35 -23.10
N ARG A 45 8.17 31.67 -23.60
CA ARG A 45 7.31 30.73 -24.30
C ARG A 45 7.95 30.30 -25.62
N ILE A 46 7.83 29.01 -25.93
CA ILE A 46 8.32 28.40 -27.17
C ILE A 46 7.16 28.24 -28.16
N GLY A 47 7.40 28.60 -29.43
CA GLY A 47 6.45 28.36 -30.52
C GLY A 47 6.55 26.94 -31.06
N SER A 48 5.48 26.42 -31.65
CA SER A 48 5.40 25.04 -32.19
C SER A 48 6.49 24.72 -33.21
N THR A 49 6.82 25.67 -34.10
CA THR A 49 7.88 25.50 -35.11
C THR A 49 9.27 25.36 -34.49
N LEU A 50 9.53 26.08 -33.39
CA LEU A 50 10.81 26.00 -32.67
C LEU A 50 10.89 24.73 -31.81
N LEU A 51 9.75 24.31 -31.24
CA LEU A 51 9.65 23.08 -30.46
C LEU A 51 9.94 21.84 -31.31
N ALA A 52 9.37 21.76 -32.52
CA ALA A 52 9.63 20.67 -33.46
C ALA A 52 11.12 20.56 -33.82
N ARG A 53 11.79 21.70 -34.08
CA ARG A 53 13.24 21.74 -34.37
C ARG A 53 14.10 21.30 -33.17
N LEU A 54 13.70 21.66 -31.95
CA LEU A 54 14.39 21.19 -30.74
C LEU A 54 14.17 19.69 -30.51
N ALA A 55 12.97 19.19 -30.75
CA ALA A 55 12.66 17.77 -30.65
C ALA A 55 13.52 16.92 -31.61
N GLU A 56 13.68 17.40 -32.85
CA GLU A 56 14.54 16.78 -33.86
C GLU A 56 16.01 16.76 -33.43
N VAL A 57 16.56 17.90 -33.00
CA VAL A 57 17.97 17.99 -32.56
C VAL A 57 18.23 17.18 -31.29
N LEU A 58 17.23 17.03 -30.43
CA LEU A 58 17.30 16.27 -29.18
C LEU A 58 16.90 14.80 -29.33
N GLU A 59 16.54 14.35 -30.53
CA GLU A 59 16.09 12.99 -30.84
C GLU A 59 15.02 12.50 -29.85
N VAL A 60 13.94 13.26 -29.76
CA VAL A 60 12.80 12.98 -28.89
C VAL A 60 11.52 13.34 -29.61
N ASP A 61 10.44 12.61 -29.33
CA ASP A 61 9.13 12.93 -29.87
C ASP A 61 8.64 14.28 -29.28
N VAL A 62 7.98 15.09 -30.11
CA VAL A 62 7.31 16.32 -29.69
C VAL A 62 6.28 16.00 -28.61
N ALA A 63 5.56 14.88 -28.77
CA ALA A 63 4.62 14.40 -27.76
C ALA A 63 5.32 14.18 -26.41
N ALA A 64 6.51 13.57 -26.36
CA ALA A 64 7.24 13.35 -25.11
C ALA A 64 7.74 14.66 -24.43
N LEU A 65 7.95 15.72 -25.22
CA LEU A 65 8.23 17.07 -24.69
C LEU A 65 6.96 17.81 -24.24
N GLU A 66 5.78 17.39 -24.72
CA GLU A 66 4.46 17.96 -24.42
C GLU A 66 3.65 17.15 -23.37
N ASP A 67 3.90 15.85 -23.16
CA ASP A 67 2.99 14.93 -22.43
C ASP A 67 3.05 14.99 -20.89
N ASP A 68 1.88 14.82 -20.27
CA ASP A 68 1.37 14.65 -18.88
C ASP A 68 2.22 14.74 -17.58
N ALA A 69 3.49 15.19 -17.54
CA ALA A 69 4.22 15.31 -16.26
C ALA A 69 3.70 16.44 -15.33
N ALA A 70 2.84 17.33 -15.82
CA ALA A 70 2.14 18.27 -14.95
C ALA A 70 1.26 17.52 -13.95
N ALA A 71 0.59 16.45 -14.36
CA ALA A 71 -0.17 15.58 -13.44
C ALA A 71 0.74 14.88 -12.42
N ALA A 72 1.93 14.43 -12.86
CA ALA A 72 2.89 13.73 -12.01
C ALA A 72 3.48 14.60 -10.87
N ILE A 73 3.52 15.93 -11.01
CA ILE A 73 3.94 16.87 -9.95
C ILE A 73 2.72 17.42 -9.20
N THR A 74 1.64 17.72 -9.92
CA THR A 74 0.44 18.33 -9.34
C THR A 74 -0.24 17.38 -8.36
N THR A 75 -0.33 16.09 -8.66
CA THR A 75 -0.95 15.09 -7.77
C THR A 75 -0.22 14.99 -6.42
N PRO A 76 1.11 14.76 -6.36
CA PRO A 76 1.87 14.81 -5.10
C PRO A 76 1.74 16.14 -4.35
N LEU A 77 1.62 17.28 -5.05
CA LEU A 77 1.42 18.58 -4.40
C LEU A 77 0.04 18.68 -3.73
N ARG A 78 -1.01 18.20 -4.39
CA ARG A 78 -2.36 18.14 -3.80
C ARG A 78 -2.38 17.20 -2.60
N GLU A 79 -1.71 16.06 -2.70
CA GLU A 79 -1.58 15.09 -1.60
C GLU A 79 -0.79 15.67 -0.44
N ALA A 80 0.31 16.38 -0.69
CA ALA A 80 1.11 17.06 0.33
C ALA A 80 0.29 18.13 1.07
N ALA A 81 -0.51 18.92 0.35
CA ALA A 81 -1.43 19.88 0.97
C ALA A 81 -2.52 19.16 1.80
N ALA A 82 -3.08 18.06 1.29
CA ALA A 82 -4.08 17.26 1.99
C ALA A 82 -3.55 16.55 3.25
N ALA A 83 -2.25 16.23 3.28
CA ALA A 83 -1.58 15.66 4.45
C ALA A 83 -1.52 16.65 5.63
N PHE A 84 -1.55 17.97 5.36
CA PHE A 84 -1.47 19.03 6.37
C PHE A 84 -2.64 20.03 6.27
N PRO A 85 -3.89 19.62 6.59
CA PRO A 85 -5.07 20.47 6.40
C PRO A 85 -5.11 21.70 7.33
N GLN A 86 -4.27 21.75 8.37
CA GLN A 86 -4.13 22.90 9.27
C GLN A 86 -3.31 24.04 8.64
N SER A 87 -2.63 23.79 7.52
CA SER A 87 -1.79 24.78 6.82
C SER A 87 -2.59 25.89 6.13
N GLY A 88 -3.89 25.69 5.92
CA GLY A 88 -4.74 26.62 5.17
C GLY A 88 -4.45 26.68 3.67
N ILE A 89 -3.62 25.76 3.15
CA ILE A 89 -3.26 25.68 1.73
C ILE A 89 -4.35 24.94 0.97
N ASP A 90 -4.93 25.60 -0.03
CA ASP A 90 -5.91 24.99 -0.94
C ASP A 90 -5.19 24.19 -2.04
N GLY A 91 -5.42 22.88 -2.08
CA GLY A 91 -4.88 21.98 -3.11
C GLY A 91 -5.32 22.34 -4.53
N ALA A 92 -6.41 23.10 -4.71
CA ALA A 92 -6.81 23.62 -6.01
C ALA A 92 -5.77 24.59 -6.62
N GLN A 93 -4.91 25.21 -5.78
CA GLN A 93 -3.84 26.10 -6.23
C GLN A 93 -2.56 25.37 -6.64
N ALA A 94 -2.51 24.03 -6.56
CA ALA A 94 -1.34 23.25 -6.94
C ALA A 94 -0.90 23.53 -8.39
N GLU A 95 -1.85 23.74 -9.30
CA GLU A 95 -1.58 24.09 -10.71
C GLU A 95 -0.92 25.48 -10.84
N ASP A 96 -1.37 26.46 -10.05
CA ASP A 96 -0.79 27.80 -10.00
C ASP A 96 0.64 27.78 -9.44
N VAL A 97 0.91 26.94 -8.44
CA VAL A 97 2.24 26.75 -7.86
C VAL A 97 3.19 26.12 -8.88
N VAL A 98 2.75 25.09 -9.61
CA VAL A 98 3.53 24.48 -10.69
C VAL A 98 3.80 25.49 -11.81
N ALA A 99 2.80 26.31 -12.16
CA ALA A 99 2.93 27.32 -13.20
C ALA A 99 3.90 28.46 -12.84
N ARG A 100 3.92 28.88 -11.56
CA ARG A 100 4.67 30.05 -11.10
C ARG A 100 6.06 29.69 -10.54
N PHE A 101 6.22 28.49 -9.96
CA PHE A 101 7.42 28.04 -9.28
C PHE A 101 7.72 26.54 -9.54
N PRO A 102 8.06 26.16 -10.77
CA PRO A 102 8.17 24.75 -11.18
C PRO A 102 9.25 23.97 -10.42
N ASP A 103 10.42 24.57 -10.14
CA ASP A 103 11.51 23.89 -9.45
C ASP A 103 11.18 23.61 -7.97
N TRP A 104 10.47 24.54 -7.32
CA TRP A 104 9.98 24.36 -5.96
C TRP A 104 8.86 23.32 -5.90
N ALA A 105 7.95 23.32 -6.87
CA ALA A 105 6.93 22.29 -7.00
C ALA A 105 7.55 20.90 -7.16
N ALA A 106 8.58 20.75 -8.00
CA ALA A 106 9.27 19.47 -8.18
C ALA A 106 9.96 18.99 -6.89
N LEU A 107 10.61 19.89 -6.13
CA LEU A 107 11.23 19.55 -4.85
C LEU A 107 10.21 19.08 -3.81
N ILE A 108 9.09 19.79 -3.69
CA ILE A 108 8.01 19.44 -2.75
C ILE A 108 7.40 18.07 -3.12
N ALA A 109 7.13 17.82 -4.40
CA ALA A 109 6.65 16.53 -4.87
C ALA A 109 7.63 15.39 -4.54
N ALA A 110 8.93 15.61 -4.75
CA ALA A 110 9.98 14.64 -4.43
C ALA A 110 10.09 14.38 -2.91
N GLN A 111 9.95 15.42 -2.09
CA GLN A 111 9.93 15.29 -0.63
C GLN A 111 8.71 14.50 -0.15
N HIS A 112 7.52 14.79 -0.68
CA HIS A 112 6.29 14.04 -0.36
C HIS A 112 6.44 12.56 -0.70
N ALA A 113 6.94 12.24 -1.90
CA ALA A 113 7.22 10.86 -2.31
C ALA A 113 8.21 10.17 -1.35
N ARG A 114 9.27 10.87 -0.93
CA ARG A 114 10.25 10.33 0.03
C ARG A 114 9.65 10.12 1.42
N ILE A 115 8.80 11.04 1.89
CA ILE A 115 8.11 10.91 3.17
C ILE A 115 7.16 9.71 3.14
N ALA A 116 6.35 9.57 2.09
CA ALA A 116 5.47 8.41 1.92
C ALA A 116 6.24 7.09 1.96
N GLN A 117 7.39 7.00 1.26
CA GLN A 117 8.27 5.83 1.29
C GLN A 117 8.84 5.54 2.68
N LEU A 118 9.25 6.59 3.43
CA LEU A 118 9.75 6.42 4.79
C LEU A 118 8.64 5.96 5.75
N THR A 119 7.43 6.50 5.61
CA THR A 119 6.27 6.07 6.39
C THR A 119 5.94 4.60 6.13
N GLU A 120 5.89 4.18 4.86
CA GLU A 120 5.67 2.78 4.48
C GLU A 120 6.74 1.84 5.07
N ARG A 121 8.02 2.26 5.06
CA ARG A 121 9.10 1.49 5.70
C ARG A 121 8.92 1.38 7.21
N VAL A 122 8.54 2.46 7.89
CA VAL A 122 8.30 2.45 9.34
C VAL A 122 7.10 1.57 9.67
N GLU A 123 6.03 1.60 8.87
CA GLU A 123 4.89 0.71 9.04
C GLU A 123 5.26 -0.75 8.77
N ALA A 124 6.08 -1.04 7.77
CA ALA A 124 6.61 -2.37 7.50
C ALA A 124 7.47 -2.90 8.67
N LEU A 125 8.35 -2.06 9.23
CA LEU A 125 9.14 -2.37 10.41
C LEU A 125 8.23 -2.60 11.64
N GLY A 126 7.24 -1.73 11.86
CA GLY A 126 6.25 -1.88 12.93
C GLY A 126 5.44 -3.16 12.80
N ASN A 127 5.08 -3.55 11.57
CA ASN A 127 4.42 -4.81 11.28
C ASN A 127 5.35 -6.01 11.55
N ARG A 128 6.63 -5.96 11.18
CA ARG A 128 7.58 -7.05 11.49
C ARG A 128 7.81 -7.20 13.00
N LEU A 129 8.04 -6.10 13.72
CA LEU A 129 8.13 -6.10 15.18
C LEU A 129 6.87 -6.64 15.86
N THR A 130 5.72 -6.57 15.18
CA THR A 130 4.40 -7.02 15.67
C THR A 130 4.11 -8.48 15.40
N HIS A 131 4.73 -9.07 14.38
CA HIS A 131 4.39 -10.40 13.90
C HIS A 131 5.51 -11.41 14.07
N ASP A 132 6.69 -11.00 14.53
CA ASP A 132 7.79 -11.92 14.70
C ASP A 132 7.84 -12.48 16.13
N THR A 133 7.14 -13.60 16.33
CA THR A 133 7.27 -14.43 17.55
C THR A 133 8.73 -14.82 17.80
N GLN A 134 9.57 -14.83 16.76
CA GLN A 134 10.99 -15.13 16.87
C GLN A 134 11.76 -13.98 17.55
N ILE A 135 11.45 -12.71 17.24
CA ILE A 135 12.05 -11.55 17.94
C ILE A 135 11.70 -11.58 19.44
N ALA A 136 10.42 -11.85 19.76
CA ALA A 136 9.97 -11.95 21.15
C ALA A 136 10.64 -13.11 21.90
N ALA A 137 10.79 -14.27 21.24
CA ALA A 137 11.49 -15.42 21.80
C ALA A 137 12.99 -15.14 22.02
N SER A 138 13.67 -14.55 21.04
CA SER A 138 15.10 -14.19 21.14
C SER A 138 15.36 -13.13 22.22
N LEU A 139 14.48 -12.13 22.36
CA LEU A 139 14.58 -11.15 23.46
C LEU A 139 14.39 -11.81 24.83
N HIS A 140 13.43 -12.74 24.95
CA HIS A 140 13.22 -13.48 26.20
C HIS A 140 14.42 -14.37 26.55
N GLU A 141 15.04 -14.99 25.55
CA GLU A 141 16.24 -15.82 25.72
C GLU A 141 17.46 -15.00 26.17
N VAL A 142 17.68 -13.82 25.57
CA VAL A 142 18.71 -12.87 25.99
C VAL A 142 18.52 -12.44 27.45
N ILE A 143 17.30 -12.06 27.84
CA ILE A 143 17.00 -11.63 29.22
C ILE A 143 17.18 -12.78 30.21
N SER A 144 16.71 -13.99 29.87
CA SER A 144 16.81 -15.16 30.72
C SER A 144 18.26 -15.57 30.95
N THR A 145 19.07 -15.57 29.89
CA THR A 145 20.48 -15.94 29.96
C THR A 145 21.30 -14.90 30.73
N ALA A 146 21.06 -13.61 30.49
CA ALA A 146 21.69 -12.53 31.26
C ALA A 146 21.34 -12.61 32.76
N THR A 147 20.12 -13.03 33.09
CA THR A 147 19.69 -13.21 34.49
C THR A 147 20.39 -14.41 35.13
N ALA A 148 20.57 -15.51 34.40
CA ALA A 148 21.29 -16.70 34.87
C ALA A 148 22.77 -16.40 35.16
N ILE A 149 23.44 -15.66 34.26
CA ILE A 149 24.82 -15.19 34.47
C ILE A 149 24.92 -14.34 35.74
N ARG A 150 24.03 -13.35 35.89
CA ARG A 150 24.03 -12.46 37.06
C ARG A 150 23.81 -13.23 38.36
N SER A 151 22.86 -14.16 38.38
CA SER A 151 22.58 -15.00 39.55
C SER A 151 23.79 -15.86 39.93
N THR A 152 24.41 -16.49 38.94
CA THR A 152 25.57 -17.36 39.15
C THR A 152 26.78 -16.57 39.63
N ALA A 153 27.02 -15.39 39.06
CA ALA A 153 28.06 -14.47 39.50
C ALA A 153 27.82 -13.96 40.94
N SER A 154 26.57 -13.65 41.31
CA SER A 154 26.24 -13.23 42.70
C SER A 154 26.57 -14.34 43.70
N ILE A 155 26.23 -15.59 43.41
CA ILE A 155 26.51 -16.74 44.28
C ILE A 155 28.02 -16.90 44.51
N LEU A 156 28.82 -16.77 43.46
CA LEU A 156 30.29 -16.84 43.56
C LEU A 156 30.88 -15.70 44.41
N VAL A 157 30.27 -14.52 44.42
CA VAL A 157 30.72 -13.37 45.22
C VAL A 157 30.27 -13.50 46.69
N GLU A 158 29.05 -13.97 46.91
CA GLU A 158 28.44 -14.06 48.25
C GLU A 158 28.88 -15.30 49.04
N SER A 159 29.39 -16.34 48.36
CA SER A 159 29.81 -17.61 48.98
C SER A 159 31.32 -17.88 48.73
N PRO A 160 32.23 -17.30 49.52
CA PRO A 160 33.67 -17.40 49.31
C PRO A 160 34.27 -18.79 49.63
N ASP A 161 33.55 -19.64 50.39
CA ASP A 161 34.03 -20.95 50.86
C ASP A 161 33.47 -22.13 50.04
N LEU A 162 33.40 -21.99 48.71
CA LEU A 162 32.96 -23.07 47.83
C LEU A 162 34.08 -24.09 47.58
N ASP A 163 33.74 -25.38 47.56
CA ASP A 163 34.72 -26.40 47.19
C ASP A 163 35.12 -26.31 45.70
N GLY A 164 36.25 -26.93 45.36
CA GLY A 164 36.83 -26.84 44.02
C GLY A 164 35.96 -27.47 42.92
N ASP A 165 35.08 -28.40 43.25
CA ASP A 165 34.17 -29.04 42.28
C ASP A 165 32.99 -28.11 41.95
N TRP A 166 32.41 -27.47 42.97
CA TRP A 166 31.36 -26.46 42.80
C TRP A 166 31.88 -25.21 42.07
N LEU A 167 33.08 -24.73 42.42
CA LEU A 167 33.69 -23.58 41.75
C LEU A 167 33.86 -23.83 40.24
N ARG A 168 34.35 -25.01 39.85
CA ARG A 168 34.47 -25.41 38.44
C ARG A 168 33.12 -25.44 37.73
N ARG A 169 32.06 -25.95 38.39
CA ARG A 169 30.70 -26.00 37.83
C ARG A 169 30.13 -24.61 37.59
N PHE A 170 30.26 -23.70 38.56
CA PHE A 170 29.75 -22.33 38.41
C PHE A 170 30.50 -21.53 37.35
N HIS A 171 31.83 -21.68 37.25
CA HIS A 171 32.58 -21.11 36.14
C HIS A 171 32.16 -21.69 34.77
N GLY A 172 31.93 -23.00 34.69
CA GLY A 172 31.40 -23.64 33.48
C GLY A 172 30.00 -23.16 33.11
N ASN A 173 29.13 -22.92 34.08
CA ASN A 173 27.79 -22.36 33.84
C ASN A 173 27.87 -20.91 33.32
N ILE A 174 28.72 -20.06 33.91
CA ILE A 174 28.92 -18.69 33.43
C ILE A 174 29.46 -18.68 32.00
N ASP A 175 30.45 -19.51 31.70
CA ASP A 175 31.03 -19.62 30.35
C ASP A 175 29.98 -20.08 29.33
N GLY A 176 29.24 -21.14 29.64
CA GLY A 176 28.16 -21.65 28.79
C GLY A 176 27.00 -20.66 28.59
N ASP A 177 26.58 -19.97 29.65
CA ASP A 177 25.55 -18.94 29.56
C ASP A 177 26.04 -17.71 28.78
N SER A 178 27.31 -17.31 28.96
CA SER A 178 27.90 -16.19 28.22
C SER A 178 28.01 -16.50 26.72
N ALA A 179 28.37 -17.73 26.36
CA ALA A 179 28.39 -18.19 24.97
C ALA A 179 26.99 -18.18 24.35
N ARG A 180 25.97 -18.70 25.06
CA ARG A 180 24.57 -18.65 24.63
C ARG A 180 24.07 -17.22 24.45
N LEU A 181 24.39 -16.32 25.39
CA LEU A 181 24.01 -14.92 25.30
C LEU A 181 24.61 -14.25 24.06
N ALA A 182 25.88 -14.54 23.75
CA ALA A 182 26.54 -14.03 22.56
C ALA A 182 25.88 -14.54 21.27
N GLU A 183 25.56 -15.84 21.21
CA GLU A 183 24.87 -16.46 20.07
C GLU A 183 23.46 -15.88 19.87
N SER A 184 22.64 -15.80 20.92
CA SER A 184 21.30 -15.20 20.84
C SER A 184 21.34 -13.72 20.46
N SER A 185 22.35 -12.97 20.92
CA SER A 185 22.53 -11.56 20.56
C SER A 185 22.97 -11.40 19.10
N GLN A 186 23.84 -12.27 18.59
CA GLN A 186 24.24 -12.29 17.17
C GLN A 186 23.09 -12.70 16.25
N ALA A 187 22.27 -13.68 16.65
CA ALA A 187 21.07 -14.08 15.92
C ALA A 187 20.05 -12.95 15.85
N LEU A 188 19.87 -12.21 16.97
CA LEU A 188 18.97 -11.06 17.03
C LEU A 188 19.49 -9.90 16.17
N LEU A 189 20.80 -9.63 16.17
CA LEU A 189 21.42 -8.67 15.26
C LEU A 189 21.27 -9.10 13.81
N GLY A 190 21.49 -10.37 13.48
CA GLY A 190 21.28 -10.91 12.14
C GLY A 190 19.84 -10.77 11.65
N LEU A 191 18.86 -10.84 12.56
CA LEU A 191 17.45 -10.62 12.26
C LEU A 191 17.11 -9.14 11.99
N LEU A 192 17.86 -8.22 12.61
CA LEU A 192 17.71 -6.76 12.47
C LEU A 192 18.57 -6.15 11.35
N ASP A 193 19.74 -6.72 11.05
CA ASP A 193 20.75 -6.23 10.09
C ASP A 193 20.45 -6.62 8.63
N MET A 194 19.36 -7.33 8.34
CA MET A 194 18.89 -7.66 6.98
C MET A 194 18.45 -6.44 6.13
N ASP A 195 18.84 -5.23 6.54
CA ASP A 195 18.43 -3.97 5.93
C ASP A 195 19.49 -3.35 4.99
N SER A 196 20.60 -4.04 4.69
CA SER A 196 21.68 -3.47 3.84
C SER A 196 21.80 -4.07 2.44
N GLY A 197 21.05 -5.11 2.11
CA GLY A 197 21.01 -5.69 0.77
C GLY A 197 20.78 -7.21 0.75
N ALA A 198 19.81 -7.62 -0.05
CA ALA A 198 19.35 -9.00 -0.32
C ALA A 198 18.40 -9.64 0.72
N PRO A 199 17.62 -10.65 0.30
CA PRO A 199 16.47 -10.65 -0.61
C PRO A 199 15.14 -10.62 0.18
N GLN A 200 14.02 -10.53 -0.52
CA GLN A 200 12.65 -10.66 0.00
C GLN A 200 12.57 -11.62 1.20
N ALA A 201 12.26 -11.11 2.40
CA ALA A 201 11.66 -11.93 3.45
C ALA A 201 10.51 -12.69 2.79
N GLU A 202 10.50 -14.03 2.87
CA GLU A 202 9.60 -14.91 2.13
C GLU A 202 8.17 -14.35 2.13
N THR A 203 7.82 -13.62 1.06
CA THR A 203 6.46 -13.14 0.83
C THR A 203 5.59 -14.37 0.84
N THR A 204 4.55 -14.40 1.67
CA THR A 204 3.66 -15.57 1.71
C THR A 204 3.10 -15.85 0.32
N ALA A 205 2.75 -17.09 -0.02
CA ALA A 205 2.17 -17.40 -1.33
C ALA A 205 0.94 -16.52 -1.66
N MET A 206 0.19 -16.12 -0.62
CA MET A 206 -0.91 -15.16 -0.70
C MET A 206 -0.46 -13.76 -1.13
N GLU A 207 0.56 -13.21 -0.46
CA GLU A 207 1.12 -11.90 -0.79
C GLU A 207 1.79 -11.88 -2.17
N GLN A 208 2.43 -12.98 -2.57
CA GLN A 208 2.96 -13.15 -3.93
C GLN A 208 1.84 -13.11 -4.98
N ALA A 209 0.76 -13.88 -4.77
CA ALA A 209 -0.41 -13.86 -5.64
C ALA A 209 -1.04 -12.44 -5.72
N GLU A 210 -1.15 -11.75 -4.60
CA GLU A 210 -1.60 -10.35 -4.55
C GLU A 210 -0.72 -9.42 -5.35
N ALA A 211 0.61 -9.54 -5.22
CA ALA A 211 1.56 -8.70 -5.95
C ALA A 211 1.44 -8.91 -7.46
N LEU A 212 1.26 -10.16 -7.91
CA LEU A 212 1.03 -10.49 -9.32
C LEU A 212 -0.29 -9.91 -9.83
N LEU A 213 -1.37 -10.01 -9.05
CA LEU A 213 -2.66 -9.44 -9.42
C LEU A 213 -2.64 -7.90 -9.40
N ALA A 214 -1.91 -7.30 -8.46
CA ALA A 214 -1.69 -5.87 -8.37
C ALA A 214 -0.90 -5.32 -9.55
N ALA A 215 0.08 -6.08 -10.07
CA ALA A 215 0.81 -5.72 -11.29
C ALA A 215 -0.10 -5.63 -12.53
N ARG A 216 -1.22 -6.37 -12.54
CA ARG A 216 -2.29 -6.26 -13.55
C ARG A 216 -3.40 -5.26 -13.17
N GLY A 217 -3.20 -4.46 -12.13
CA GLY A 217 -4.18 -3.47 -11.65
C GLY A 217 -5.47 -4.08 -11.09
N PHE A 218 -5.43 -5.35 -10.67
CA PHE A 218 -6.61 -6.13 -10.25
C PHE A 218 -7.70 -6.27 -11.35
N HIS A 219 -7.30 -6.13 -12.61
CA HIS A 219 -8.17 -6.22 -13.77
C HIS A 219 -7.63 -7.28 -14.75
N LEU A 220 -8.48 -8.21 -15.18
CA LEU A 220 -8.09 -9.35 -16.02
C LEU A 220 -8.78 -9.26 -17.39
N PRO A 221 -8.20 -8.53 -18.37
CA PRO A 221 -8.85 -8.28 -19.64
C PRO A 221 -9.03 -9.54 -20.49
N GLY A 222 -8.19 -10.56 -20.33
CA GLY A 222 -8.39 -11.87 -20.97
C GLY A 222 -9.67 -12.54 -20.48
N VAL A 223 -9.85 -12.60 -19.16
CA VAL A 223 -11.07 -13.13 -18.54
C VAL A 223 -12.33 -12.36 -18.97
N GLU A 224 -12.25 -11.04 -19.15
CA GLU A 224 -13.38 -10.24 -19.69
C GLU A 224 -13.82 -10.66 -21.10
N ARG A 225 -12.89 -11.19 -21.90
CA ARG A 225 -13.14 -11.70 -23.25
C ARG A 225 -13.46 -13.20 -23.27
N SER A 226 -13.64 -13.82 -22.10
CA SER A 226 -13.77 -15.28 -21.95
C SER A 226 -12.53 -16.07 -22.42
N GLU A 227 -11.35 -15.46 -22.37
CA GLU A 227 -10.08 -16.12 -22.67
C GLU A 227 -9.49 -16.80 -21.42
N ALA A 228 -8.58 -17.75 -21.63
CA ALA A 228 -7.77 -18.30 -20.55
C ALA A 228 -6.80 -17.21 -20.04
N GLU A 229 -6.59 -17.20 -18.72
CA GLU A 229 -5.69 -16.25 -18.07
C GLU A 229 -4.56 -17.05 -17.43
N ASP A 230 -3.35 -16.90 -17.98
CA ASP A 230 -2.15 -17.60 -17.51
C ASP A 230 -1.29 -16.68 -16.64
N TRP A 231 -0.52 -17.31 -15.75
CA TRP A 231 0.37 -16.66 -14.79
C TRP A 231 1.78 -17.26 -14.90
N PRO A 232 2.52 -17.00 -15.99
CA PRO A 232 3.87 -17.55 -16.19
C PRO A 232 4.86 -17.09 -15.11
N GLU A 233 4.57 -15.98 -14.43
CA GLU A 233 5.37 -15.44 -13.33
C GLU A 233 5.18 -16.21 -12.00
N ALA A 234 4.14 -17.06 -11.90
CA ALA A 234 3.92 -17.90 -10.73
C ALA A 234 4.84 -19.13 -10.78
N SER A 235 6.03 -19.01 -10.18
CA SER A 235 7.02 -20.09 -10.11
C SER A 235 6.64 -21.22 -9.14
N ASP A 236 5.76 -20.95 -8.18
CA ASP A 236 5.26 -21.90 -7.18
C ASP A 236 3.84 -22.37 -7.51
N GLY A 237 3.61 -23.69 -7.42
CA GLY A 237 2.30 -24.31 -7.61
C GLY A 237 1.23 -23.81 -6.64
N VAL A 238 1.60 -23.41 -5.41
CA VAL A 238 0.65 -22.85 -4.44
C VAL A 238 0.15 -21.47 -4.88
N VAL A 239 1.06 -20.61 -5.34
CA VAL A 239 0.71 -19.27 -5.87
C VAL A 239 -0.20 -19.40 -7.09
N ALA A 240 0.12 -20.34 -8.00
CA ALA A 240 -0.71 -20.62 -9.16
C ALA A 240 -2.12 -21.10 -8.79
N GLN A 241 -2.28 -21.93 -7.74
CA GLN A 241 -3.59 -22.36 -7.24
C GLN A 241 -4.41 -21.20 -6.67
N ILE A 242 -3.79 -20.31 -5.89
CA ILE A 242 -4.46 -19.12 -5.33
C ILE A 242 -4.95 -18.21 -6.47
N LEU A 243 -4.07 -17.93 -7.44
CA LEU A 243 -4.41 -17.12 -8.61
C LEU A 243 -5.53 -17.75 -9.44
N ALA A 244 -5.51 -19.07 -9.65
CA ALA A 244 -6.57 -19.79 -10.35
C ALA A 244 -7.93 -19.66 -9.62
N GLN A 245 -7.94 -19.79 -8.29
CA GLN A 245 -9.15 -19.61 -7.48
C GLN A 245 -9.72 -18.19 -7.59
N TRP A 246 -8.86 -17.17 -7.50
CA TRP A 246 -9.28 -15.78 -7.66
C TRP A 246 -9.75 -15.45 -9.07
N THR A 247 -9.08 -16.00 -10.09
CA THR A 247 -9.45 -15.87 -11.50
C THR A 247 -10.82 -16.49 -11.78
N GLU A 248 -11.14 -17.64 -11.18
CA GLU A 248 -12.47 -18.25 -11.29
C GLU A 248 -13.54 -17.38 -10.60
N GLY A 249 -13.23 -16.82 -9.42
CA GLY A 249 -14.10 -15.85 -8.75
C GLY A 249 -14.39 -14.63 -9.63
N TYR A 250 -13.35 -14.06 -10.24
CA TYR A 250 -13.45 -12.97 -11.20
C TYR A 250 -14.33 -13.34 -12.39
N ARG A 251 -14.07 -14.50 -13.02
CA ARG A 251 -14.82 -15.00 -14.18
C ARG A 251 -16.31 -15.10 -13.87
N ARG A 252 -16.66 -15.70 -12.73
CA ARG A 252 -18.06 -15.82 -12.30
C ARG A 252 -18.75 -14.46 -12.16
N ASP A 253 -18.07 -13.48 -11.56
CA ASP A 253 -18.63 -12.14 -11.40
C ASP A 253 -18.69 -11.38 -12.74
N ALA A 254 -17.70 -11.54 -13.63
CA ALA A 254 -17.66 -10.94 -14.97
C ALA A 254 -18.77 -11.47 -15.89
N THR A 255 -19.06 -12.78 -15.85
CA THR A 255 -20.19 -13.39 -16.60
C THR A 255 -21.54 -12.81 -16.19
N ARG A 256 -21.72 -12.51 -14.89
CA ARG A 256 -22.97 -11.92 -14.38
C ARG A 256 -23.05 -10.42 -14.62
N LEU A 257 -21.91 -9.74 -14.64
CA LEU A 257 -21.81 -8.29 -14.76
C LEU A 257 -20.82 -7.89 -15.88
N PRO A 258 -21.15 -8.09 -17.18
CA PRO A 258 -20.28 -7.74 -18.29
C PRO A 258 -19.96 -6.24 -18.29
N LEU A 259 -18.70 -5.85 -18.57
CA LEU A 259 -18.26 -4.44 -18.50
C LEU A 259 -19.10 -3.49 -19.37
N ALA A 260 -19.47 -3.95 -20.56
CA ALA A 260 -20.23 -3.17 -21.54
C ALA A 260 -21.56 -2.65 -20.98
N THR A 261 -22.23 -3.42 -20.13
CA THR A 261 -23.50 -3.04 -19.49
C THR A 261 -23.29 -2.51 -18.07
N PHE A 262 -22.32 -3.05 -17.35
CA PHE A 262 -22.07 -2.74 -15.95
C PHE A 262 -21.44 -1.36 -15.74
N VAL A 263 -20.41 -0.99 -16.51
CA VAL A 263 -19.71 0.30 -16.33
C VAL A 263 -20.63 1.51 -16.55
N PRO A 264 -21.45 1.58 -17.62
CA PRO A 264 -22.39 2.68 -17.81
C PRO A 264 -23.42 2.76 -16.67
N ALA A 265 -23.92 1.62 -16.22
CA ALA A 265 -24.87 1.57 -15.10
C ALA A 265 -24.21 2.00 -13.77
N ALA A 266 -22.97 1.59 -13.52
CA ALA A 266 -22.20 2.00 -12.35
C ALA A 266 -22.01 3.52 -12.32
N ARG A 267 -21.63 4.13 -13.45
CA ARG A 267 -21.53 5.59 -13.58
C ARG A 267 -22.88 6.28 -13.35
N ALA A 268 -23.95 5.82 -14.00
CA ALA A 268 -25.29 6.40 -13.87
C ALA A 268 -25.85 6.33 -12.43
N LEU A 269 -25.48 5.30 -11.67
CA LEU A 269 -25.88 5.11 -10.28
C LEU A 269 -24.83 5.62 -9.27
N ALA A 270 -23.86 6.40 -9.73
CA ALA A 270 -22.77 6.95 -8.92
C ALA A 270 -22.02 5.88 -8.09
N PHE A 271 -21.89 4.68 -8.65
CA PHE A 271 -21.23 3.52 -8.05
C PHE A 271 -21.87 3.10 -6.71
N ASP A 272 -23.18 3.25 -6.54
CA ASP A 272 -23.91 2.74 -5.37
C ASP A 272 -24.08 1.21 -5.46
N PRO A 273 -23.46 0.42 -4.57
CA PRO A 273 -23.51 -1.04 -4.67
C PRO A 273 -24.90 -1.64 -4.49
N ALA A 274 -25.75 -1.05 -3.63
CA ALA A 274 -27.09 -1.57 -3.36
C ALA A 274 -28.02 -1.34 -4.55
N ARG A 275 -27.95 -0.15 -5.17
CA ARG A 275 -28.73 0.16 -6.39
C ARG A 275 -28.27 -0.68 -7.58
N LEU A 276 -26.98 -0.96 -7.68
CA LEU A 276 -26.43 -1.86 -8.70
C LEU A 276 -26.88 -3.31 -8.49
N ALA A 277 -26.85 -3.80 -7.25
CA ALA A 277 -27.32 -5.15 -6.92
C ALA A 277 -28.80 -5.33 -7.30
N ALA A 278 -29.64 -4.34 -6.96
CA ALA A 278 -31.06 -4.34 -7.34
C ALA A 278 -31.27 -4.25 -8.86
N ARG A 279 -30.46 -3.46 -9.58
CA ARG A 279 -30.59 -3.28 -11.03
C ARG A 279 -30.24 -4.55 -11.82
N PHE A 280 -29.20 -5.27 -11.40
CA PHE A 280 -28.70 -6.44 -12.11
C PHE A 280 -29.24 -7.76 -11.55
N ASP A 281 -30.04 -7.72 -10.49
CA ASP A 281 -30.57 -8.89 -9.78
C ASP A 281 -29.46 -9.89 -9.38
N VAL A 282 -28.43 -9.36 -8.74
CA VAL A 282 -27.28 -10.15 -8.27
C VAL A 282 -27.00 -9.89 -6.78
N PRO A 283 -26.40 -10.86 -6.06
CA PRO A 283 -25.98 -10.67 -4.68
C PRO A 283 -25.06 -9.45 -4.53
N LEU A 284 -25.25 -8.72 -3.43
CA LEU A 284 -24.45 -7.52 -3.14
C LEU A 284 -22.95 -7.81 -3.16
N ALA A 285 -22.50 -8.95 -2.62
CA ALA A 285 -21.10 -9.37 -2.63
C ALA A 285 -20.50 -9.43 -4.05
N THR A 286 -21.27 -9.90 -5.05
CA THR A 286 -20.83 -9.91 -6.46
C THR A 286 -20.63 -8.50 -6.99
N VAL A 287 -21.50 -7.55 -6.63
CA VAL A 287 -21.33 -6.14 -7.02
C VAL A 287 -20.11 -5.52 -6.34
N LEU A 288 -19.88 -5.80 -5.05
CA LEU A 288 -18.72 -5.28 -4.32
C LEU A 288 -17.41 -5.76 -4.97
N ARG A 289 -17.27 -7.07 -5.24
CA ARG A 289 -16.09 -7.60 -5.94
C ARG A 289 -15.92 -7.01 -7.32
N ARG A 290 -17.01 -6.91 -8.09
CA ARG A 290 -16.99 -6.36 -9.45
C ARG A 290 -16.57 -4.90 -9.50
N LEU A 291 -17.07 -4.06 -8.60
CA LEU A 291 -16.70 -2.65 -8.50
C LEU A 291 -15.20 -2.48 -8.20
N ALA A 292 -14.64 -3.30 -7.31
CA ALA A 292 -13.23 -3.26 -6.99
C ALA A 292 -12.31 -3.70 -8.14
N GLN A 293 -12.82 -4.42 -9.12
CA GLN A 293 -12.05 -4.97 -10.25
C GLN A 293 -12.26 -4.21 -11.57
N LEU A 294 -12.95 -3.06 -11.51
CA LEU A 294 -13.09 -2.18 -12.67
C LEU A 294 -11.72 -1.64 -13.10
N PRO A 295 -11.47 -1.52 -14.42
CA PRO A 295 -10.25 -0.90 -14.92
C PRO A 295 -10.17 0.56 -14.46
N ALA A 296 -8.94 1.04 -14.25
CA ALA A 296 -8.69 2.45 -14.04
C ALA A 296 -9.12 3.21 -15.30
N ALA A 297 -10.14 4.05 -15.16
CA ALA A 297 -10.69 4.86 -16.24
C ALA A 297 -11.26 6.14 -15.64
N ASP A 298 -11.37 7.18 -16.46
CA ASP A 298 -11.89 8.47 -16.03
C ASP A 298 -13.25 8.34 -15.37
N GLY A 299 -13.35 8.91 -14.16
CA GLY A 299 -14.56 8.91 -13.35
C GLY A 299 -14.82 7.65 -12.51
N THR A 300 -13.99 6.60 -12.60
CA THR A 300 -14.07 5.47 -11.66
C THR A 300 -13.33 5.83 -10.36
N PRO A 301 -14.01 5.86 -9.19
CA PRO A 301 -13.34 6.18 -7.95
C PRO A 301 -12.33 5.08 -7.57
N PRO A 302 -11.23 5.42 -6.87
CA PRO A 302 -10.33 4.42 -6.35
C PRO A 302 -11.09 3.56 -5.33
N MET A 303 -11.07 2.25 -5.55
CA MET A 303 -11.83 1.27 -4.79
C MET A 303 -10.93 0.11 -4.38
N GLY A 304 -10.95 -0.19 -3.08
CA GLY A 304 -10.31 -1.33 -2.46
C GLY A 304 -11.33 -2.36 -2.02
N LEU A 305 -10.84 -3.54 -1.69
CA LEU A 305 -11.66 -4.68 -1.32
C LEU A 305 -10.98 -5.45 -0.20
N ALA A 306 -11.75 -6.04 0.69
CA ALA A 306 -11.29 -7.08 1.59
C ALA A 306 -12.34 -8.17 1.69
N CYS A 307 -11.89 -9.42 1.64
CA CYS A 307 -12.69 -10.60 1.91
C CYS A 307 -12.10 -11.35 3.10
N CYS A 308 -12.95 -11.89 3.96
CA CYS A 308 -12.51 -12.79 5.01
C CYS A 308 -13.49 -13.95 5.20
N ASP A 309 -12.97 -15.03 5.78
CA ASP A 309 -13.80 -16.17 6.19
C ASP A 309 -14.49 -15.91 7.55
N ALA A 310 -15.20 -16.93 8.03
CA ALA A 310 -15.89 -16.90 9.32
C ALA A 310 -14.95 -16.78 10.54
N ALA A 311 -13.68 -17.14 10.40
CA ALA A 311 -12.67 -16.97 11.44
C ALA A 311 -12.08 -15.54 11.45
N GLY A 312 -12.45 -14.71 10.46
CA GLY A 312 -11.92 -13.37 10.28
C GLY A 312 -10.55 -13.35 9.59
N VAL A 313 -10.10 -14.47 9.03
CA VAL A 313 -8.86 -14.56 8.27
C VAL A 313 -9.08 -13.88 6.91
N VAL A 314 -8.24 -12.91 6.57
CA VAL A 314 -8.32 -12.20 5.28
C VAL A 314 -7.93 -13.17 4.17
N THR A 315 -8.87 -13.47 3.27
CA THR A 315 -8.69 -14.41 2.15
C THR A 315 -8.37 -13.71 0.84
N PHE A 316 -8.72 -12.43 0.71
CA PHE A 316 -8.39 -11.58 -0.43
C PHE A 316 -8.39 -10.12 0.01
N GLN A 317 -7.49 -9.30 -0.53
CA GLN A 317 -7.60 -7.86 -0.40
C GLN A 317 -7.05 -7.13 -1.63
N LYS A 318 -7.66 -6.00 -1.93
CA LYS A 318 -7.15 -4.98 -2.83
C LYS A 318 -6.95 -3.71 -2.01
N PRO A 319 -5.70 -3.31 -1.72
CA PRO A 319 -5.42 -2.07 -1.01
C PRO A 319 -5.89 -0.85 -1.80
N VAL A 320 -6.19 0.25 -1.10
CA VAL A 320 -6.52 1.54 -1.73
C VAL A 320 -6.16 2.69 -0.80
N LEU A 321 -5.37 3.67 -1.25
CA LEU A 321 -4.88 4.75 -0.40
C LEU A 321 -4.29 4.17 0.92
N ASP A 322 -4.75 4.65 2.07
CA ASP A 322 -4.34 4.19 3.39
C ASP A 322 -5.05 2.90 3.85
N PHE A 323 -5.98 2.34 3.06
CA PHE A 323 -6.68 1.12 3.41
C PHE A 323 -5.84 -0.12 3.09
N ARG A 324 -5.42 -0.82 4.14
CA ARG A 324 -4.86 -2.17 4.11
C ARG A 324 -5.23 -2.89 5.40
N LEU A 325 -5.65 -4.16 5.30
CA LEU A 325 -5.83 -5.01 6.47
C LEU A 325 -4.57 -5.83 6.73
N PRO A 326 -4.21 -6.08 7.99
CA PRO A 326 -3.08 -6.94 8.30
C PRO A 326 -3.37 -8.38 7.82
N ARG A 327 -2.40 -8.97 7.11
CA ARG A 327 -2.45 -10.37 6.63
C ARG A 327 -2.12 -11.37 7.74
N SER A 328 -1.18 -11.01 8.59
CA SER A 328 -0.83 -11.71 9.82
C SER A 328 -1.43 -10.95 11.01
N GLY A 329 -1.77 -11.69 12.08
CA GLY A 329 -2.38 -11.09 13.27
C GLY A 329 -3.83 -10.69 13.10
N ALA A 330 -4.38 -10.02 14.13
CA ALA A 330 -5.80 -9.73 14.21
C ALA A 330 -6.10 -8.25 13.96
N ALA A 331 -6.77 -7.97 12.83
CA ALA A 331 -7.22 -6.62 12.47
C ALA A 331 -8.24 -6.04 13.47
N CYS A 332 -8.46 -4.73 13.43
CA CYS A 332 -9.41 -4.08 14.34
C CYS A 332 -10.84 -4.63 14.15
N PRO A 333 -11.51 -5.12 15.22
CA PRO A 333 -12.86 -5.66 15.11
C PRO A 333 -13.93 -4.60 14.76
N LEU A 334 -13.58 -3.31 14.82
CA LEU A 334 -14.46 -2.21 14.45
C LEU A 334 -14.57 -2.01 12.93
N TRP A 335 -13.77 -2.71 12.12
CA TRP A 335 -13.95 -2.69 10.67
C TRP A 335 -15.33 -3.28 10.29
N PRO A 336 -16.11 -2.63 9.40
CA PRO A 336 -17.43 -3.12 8.96
C PRO A 336 -17.41 -4.55 8.40
N LEU A 337 -16.27 -4.99 7.85
CA LEU A 337 -16.04 -6.37 7.42
C LEU A 337 -16.36 -7.39 8.53
N TYR A 338 -15.81 -7.18 9.74
CA TYR A 338 -16.00 -8.12 10.86
C TYR A 338 -17.37 -7.95 11.51
N GLN A 339 -17.93 -6.75 11.51
CA GLN A 339 -19.30 -6.52 11.97
C GLN A 339 -20.30 -7.31 11.10
N ALA A 340 -20.07 -7.41 9.79
CA ALA A 340 -20.94 -8.14 8.88
C ALA A 340 -21.01 -9.65 9.21
N LEU A 341 -19.91 -10.25 9.69
CA LEU A 341 -19.89 -11.66 10.12
C LEU A 341 -20.86 -11.95 11.26
N THR A 342 -21.12 -10.98 12.14
CA THR A 342 -22.05 -11.15 13.26
C THR A 342 -23.52 -11.13 12.82
N GLN A 343 -23.81 -10.59 11.63
CA GLN A 343 -25.15 -10.43 11.10
C GLN A 343 -25.21 -10.81 9.61
N PRO A 344 -25.01 -12.10 9.25
CA PRO A 344 -25.04 -12.54 7.85
C PRO A 344 -26.35 -12.16 7.16
N GLY A 345 -26.27 -11.71 5.91
CA GLY A 345 -27.40 -11.21 5.12
C GLY A 345 -27.75 -9.74 5.34
N ARG A 346 -27.27 -9.10 6.43
CA ARG A 346 -27.46 -7.67 6.65
C ARG A 346 -26.35 -6.86 5.97
N ALA A 347 -26.74 -5.99 5.04
CA ALA A 347 -25.80 -5.03 4.45
C ALA A 347 -25.45 -3.94 5.47
N ILE A 348 -24.15 -3.64 5.59
CA ILE A 348 -23.60 -2.61 6.46
C ILE A 348 -22.98 -1.51 5.58
N ARG A 349 -23.35 -0.25 5.85
CA ARG A 349 -22.69 0.94 5.30
C ARG A 349 -22.19 1.78 6.47
N ALA A 350 -20.90 2.07 6.48
CA ALA A 350 -20.30 2.89 7.52
C ALA A 350 -19.18 3.75 6.94
N VAL A 351 -18.92 4.90 7.57
CA VAL A 351 -17.73 5.70 7.27
C VAL A 351 -16.68 5.41 8.33
N ALA A 352 -15.50 4.95 7.93
CA ALA A 352 -14.40 4.57 8.82
C ALA A 352 -13.15 5.42 8.54
N ARG A 353 -12.32 5.65 9.55
CA ARG A 353 -11.03 6.36 9.42
C ARG A 353 -9.98 5.74 10.32
N LEU A 354 -8.75 5.61 9.83
CA LEU A 354 -7.60 5.16 10.63
C LEU A 354 -7.17 6.24 11.64
N PRO A 355 -6.58 5.87 12.80
CA PRO A 355 -5.97 6.83 13.70
C PRO A 355 -4.70 7.46 13.08
N GLY A 356 -4.32 8.65 13.55
CA GLY A 356 -3.12 9.34 13.10
C GLY A 356 -3.35 10.40 12.01
N ALA A 357 -2.28 10.74 11.29
CA ALA A 357 -2.29 11.78 10.26
C ALA A 357 -3.01 11.36 8.96
N ALA A 358 -3.23 10.06 8.76
CA ALA A 358 -4.08 9.51 7.71
C ALA A 358 -5.54 9.96 7.94
N ARG A 359 -5.93 11.05 7.27
CA ARG A 359 -7.22 11.71 7.50
C ARG A 359 -8.32 11.24 6.56
N THR A 360 -8.01 10.49 5.50
CA THR A 360 -9.00 10.12 4.48
C THR A 360 -10.09 9.26 5.09
N PRO A 361 -11.33 9.78 5.22
CA PRO A 361 -12.44 8.95 5.63
C PRO A 361 -12.81 8.02 4.47
N PHE A 362 -13.06 6.77 4.79
CA PHE A 362 -13.48 5.76 3.84
C PHE A 362 -14.96 5.44 4.01
N GLU A 363 -15.70 5.41 2.91
CA GLU A 363 -17.02 4.80 2.88
C GLU A 363 -16.87 3.30 2.62
N CYS A 364 -17.32 2.50 3.59
CA CYS A 364 -17.24 1.05 3.58
C CYS A 364 -18.63 0.45 3.34
N PHE A 365 -18.71 -0.52 2.44
CA PHE A 365 -19.90 -1.33 2.18
C PHE A 365 -19.54 -2.80 2.45
N ALA A 366 -20.17 -3.41 3.46
CA ALA A 366 -19.87 -4.77 3.87
C ALA A 366 -21.12 -5.64 3.89
N ILE A 367 -20.95 -6.92 3.55
CA ILE A 367 -21.98 -7.96 3.70
C ILE A 367 -21.29 -9.30 3.96
N ALA A 368 -21.90 -10.13 4.79
CA ALA A 368 -21.51 -11.53 4.96
C ALA A 368 -22.64 -12.45 4.50
N GLY A 369 -22.30 -13.63 4.00
CA GLY A 369 -23.29 -14.61 3.57
C GLY A 369 -22.70 -16.00 3.36
N PRO A 370 -23.55 -17.02 3.20
CA PRO A 370 -23.11 -18.38 2.95
C PRO A 370 -22.43 -18.49 1.57
N VAL A 371 -21.41 -19.33 1.48
CA VAL A 371 -20.69 -19.67 0.24
C VAL A 371 -20.87 -21.15 -0.07
N GLY A 372 -21.38 -21.44 -1.26
CA GLY A 372 -21.64 -22.81 -1.72
C GLY A 372 -23.05 -23.29 -1.35
N ALA A 373 -23.25 -24.60 -1.38
CA ALA A 373 -24.54 -25.20 -1.06
C ALA A 373 -24.81 -25.14 0.44
N VAL A 374 -26.04 -24.75 0.80
CA VAL A 374 -26.54 -24.86 2.18
C VAL A 374 -27.22 -26.23 2.29
N GLY A 375 -26.80 -27.02 3.27
CA GLY A 375 -27.35 -28.35 3.53
C GLY A 375 -27.29 -28.69 5.01
N PHE A 376 -28.19 -29.56 5.47
CA PHE A 376 -28.25 -29.98 6.87
C PHE A 376 -27.00 -30.77 7.30
N ASP A 377 -26.37 -31.48 6.37
CA ASP A 377 -25.20 -32.33 6.63
C ASP A 377 -23.86 -31.68 6.23
N ALA A 378 -23.87 -30.40 5.87
CA ALA A 378 -22.68 -29.66 5.44
C ALA A 378 -22.34 -28.54 6.42
N ALA A 379 -21.05 -28.43 6.79
CA ALA A 379 -20.58 -27.32 7.60
C ALA A 379 -20.82 -25.98 6.86
N PRO A 380 -21.47 -24.99 7.50
CA PRO A 380 -21.76 -23.74 6.84
C PRO A 380 -20.48 -22.96 6.61
N ARG A 381 -20.22 -22.59 5.35
CA ARG A 381 -19.12 -21.69 4.98
C ARG A 381 -19.69 -20.29 4.86
N VAL A 382 -19.12 -19.33 5.59
CA VAL A 382 -19.50 -17.92 5.53
C VAL A 382 -18.31 -17.11 5.06
N GLU A 383 -18.56 -16.18 4.14
CA GLU A 383 -17.60 -15.18 3.67
C GLU A 383 -18.17 -13.80 3.92
N ALA A 384 -17.34 -12.88 4.40
CA ALA A 384 -17.62 -11.45 4.41
C ALA A 384 -16.83 -10.76 3.31
N VAL A 385 -17.46 -9.80 2.63
CA VAL A 385 -16.86 -8.96 1.59
C VAL A 385 -17.11 -7.51 1.96
N MET A 386 -16.06 -6.70 1.94
CA MET A 386 -16.11 -5.26 2.19
C MET A 386 -15.45 -4.50 1.04
N LEU A 387 -16.21 -3.61 0.39
CA LEU A 387 -15.69 -2.61 -0.54
C LEU A 387 -15.36 -1.33 0.25
N VAL A 388 -14.25 -0.70 -0.09
CA VAL A 388 -13.79 0.55 0.52
C VAL A 388 -13.51 1.58 -0.58
N ARG A 389 -13.97 2.82 -0.39
CA ARG A 389 -13.67 3.95 -1.28
C ARG A 389 -13.56 5.25 -0.48
N PRO A 390 -12.96 6.33 -1.02
CA PRO A 390 -12.99 7.64 -0.38
C PRO A 390 -14.43 8.07 -0.09
N ALA A 391 -14.69 8.52 1.14
CA ALA A 391 -16.01 8.96 1.54
C ALA A 391 -16.40 10.24 0.80
N ARG A 392 -17.62 10.26 0.25
CA ARG A 392 -18.19 11.42 -0.45
C ARG A 392 -18.98 12.36 0.46
N SER A 393 -19.35 11.88 1.65
CA SER A 393 -20.21 12.58 2.60
C SER A 393 -19.43 12.98 3.86
N GLY A 394 -19.77 14.12 4.46
CA GLY A 394 -19.25 14.55 5.76
C GLY A 394 -19.84 13.81 6.97
N ALA A 395 -20.31 12.56 6.81
CA ALA A 395 -20.77 11.76 7.93
C ALA A 395 -19.60 11.55 8.91
N GLN A 396 -19.88 11.61 10.22
CA GLN A 396 -18.86 11.48 11.24
C GLN A 396 -18.22 10.08 11.15
N PRO A 397 -16.91 9.98 10.82
CA PRO A 397 -16.27 8.69 10.64
C PRO A 397 -16.06 8.00 11.98
N GLN A 398 -16.35 6.70 12.05
CA GLN A 398 -15.90 5.86 13.17
C GLN A 398 -14.39 5.64 13.06
N THR A 399 -13.68 5.72 14.18
CA THR A 399 -12.24 5.44 14.21
C THR A 399 -12.03 3.93 14.27
N VAL A 400 -11.32 3.39 13.28
CA VAL A 400 -10.90 1.98 13.21
C VAL A 400 -9.38 1.90 13.28
N GLY A 401 -8.82 0.82 13.83
CA GLY A 401 -7.37 0.67 13.96
C GLY A 401 -6.73 -0.20 12.86
N PRO A 402 -5.42 -0.06 12.62
CA PRO A 402 -4.64 -1.01 11.81
C PRO A 402 -4.47 -2.37 12.51
N GLY A 403 -4.54 -2.38 13.84
CA GLY A 403 -4.45 -3.57 14.70
C GLY A 403 -4.16 -3.13 16.13
N CYS A 404 -4.68 -3.85 17.15
CA CYS A 404 -4.62 -3.36 18.54
C CYS A 404 -3.19 -3.03 19.02
N ARG A 405 -2.19 -3.80 18.57
CA ARG A 405 -0.79 -3.63 19.01
C ARG A 405 -0.17 -2.30 18.58
N VAL A 406 -0.56 -1.77 17.43
CA VAL A 406 -0.01 -0.55 16.82
C VAL A 406 -1.08 0.53 16.65
N CYS A 407 -2.14 0.46 17.45
CA CYS A 407 -3.25 1.39 17.39
C CYS A 407 -3.03 2.55 18.38
N LEU A 408 -3.02 3.78 17.87
CA LEU A 408 -2.84 5.02 18.65
C LEU A 408 -4.10 5.47 19.43
N VAL A 409 -5.21 4.73 19.39
CA VAL A 409 -6.45 5.11 20.10
C VAL A 409 -6.35 4.72 21.57
N GLU A 410 -6.10 5.67 22.47
CA GLU A 410 -5.90 5.42 23.91
C GLU A 410 -7.10 4.70 24.56
N ASP A 411 -8.29 5.32 24.56
CA ASP A 411 -9.50 4.82 25.24
C ASP A 411 -10.40 3.94 24.35
N CYS A 412 -9.82 2.95 23.67
CA CYS A 412 -10.58 2.04 22.81
C CYS A 412 -11.22 0.89 23.62
N ALA A 413 -12.55 0.92 23.79
CA ALA A 413 -13.31 -0.16 24.46
C ALA A 413 -13.17 -1.54 23.78
N SER A 414 -12.84 -1.57 22.49
CA SER A 414 -12.64 -2.80 21.71
C SER A 414 -11.18 -3.27 21.67
N ARG A 415 -10.31 -2.69 22.49
CA ARG A 415 -8.87 -3.02 22.54
C ARG A 415 -8.66 -4.41 23.14
N ARG A 416 -8.07 -5.32 22.36
CA ARG A 416 -7.73 -6.69 22.81
C ARG A 416 -6.38 -6.81 23.51
N GLN A 417 -5.44 -5.92 23.21
CA GLN A 417 -4.11 -5.90 23.79
C GLN A 417 -3.55 -4.47 23.86
N PRO A 418 -2.62 -4.18 24.79
CA PRO A 418 -1.95 -2.88 24.88
C PRO A 418 -1.28 -2.47 23.56
N SER A 419 -1.22 -1.15 23.34
CA SER A 419 -0.41 -0.57 22.27
C SER A 419 1.08 -0.66 22.64
N VAL A 420 1.95 -0.88 21.67
CA VAL A 420 3.41 -0.71 21.81
C VAL A 420 3.90 0.67 21.36
N LEU A 421 3.02 1.44 20.72
CA LEU A 421 3.21 2.85 20.36
C LEU A 421 2.77 3.76 21.49
#